data_AF-A0A6J6ZI78-F1
#
_entry.id   AF-A0A6J6ZI78-F1
#
_cell.length_a   1.000
_cell.length_b   1.000
_cell.length_c   1.000
_cell.angle_alpha   90.00
_cell.angle_beta   90.00
_cell.angle_gamma   90.00
#
_symmetry.space_group_name_H-M   'P 1'
#
loop_
_entity.id
_entity.type
_entity.pdbx_description
1 polymer ?
#
loop_
_entity_poly.entity_id
_entity_poly.type
_entity_poly.pdbx_seq_one_letter_code
_entity_poly.pdbx_strand_id
1 'polypeptide(L)'
;MSATRRDRLTARLPMLTPPHPEGGLGGLRVEVRGHRNGERIALVAGLAERTAVATAHVAAVFALALVRNELAPGLVLPGDAVLDTERLLDRLLAAGLVMHEFVGTESRSSW
;
A
#
# COMPACT_ATOMS: atom_id res chain seq x y z
N MET A 1 -23.29 4.56 15.42
CA MET A 1 -21.93 4.18 15.85
C MET A 1 -21.67 4.79 17.22
N SER A 2 -21.32 3.99 18.24
CA SER A 2 -21.05 4.46 19.61
C SER A 2 -19.63 4.09 20.01
N ALA A 3 -18.94 4.96 20.75
CA ALA A 3 -17.57 4.77 21.19
C ALA A 3 -17.43 3.47 22.02
N THR A 4 -16.40 2.67 21.74
CA THR A 4 -16.12 1.44 22.47
C THR A 4 -15.72 1.74 23.92
N ARG A 5 -15.69 0.73 24.80
CA ARG A 5 -15.21 0.90 26.18
C ARG A 5 -13.78 1.46 26.22
N ARG A 6 -12.93 1.04 25.26
CA ARG A 6 -11.56 1.54 25.10
C ARG A 6 -11.55 3.01 24.71
N ASP A 7 -12.35 3.41 23.73
CA ASP A 7 -12.44 4.80 23.30
C ASP A 7 -12.87 5.73 24.43
N ARG A 8 -13.85 5.30 25.25
CA ARG A 8 -14.27 6.06 26.43
C ARG A 8 -13.17 6.20 27.49
N LEU A 9 -12.35 5.16 27.66
CA LEU A 9 -11.24 5.16 28.61
C LEU A 9 -10.11 6.10 28.14
N THR A 10 -9.78 6.08 26.85
CA THR A 10 -8.68 6.87 26.30
C THR A 10 -9.09 8.27 25.87
N ALA A 11 -10.39 8.58 25.71
CA ALA A 11 -10.87 9.88 25.23
C ALA A 11 -10.48 11.08 26.11
N ARG A 12 -10.21 10.86 27.40
CA ARG A 12 -9.77 11.91 28.33
C ARG A 12 -8.25 12.02 28.45
N LEU A 13 -7.53 11.08 27.87
CA LEU A 13 -6.07 11.15 27.83
C LEU A 13 -5.71 12.07 26.66
N PRO A 14 -5.08 13.23 26.90
CA PRO A 14 -4.58 14.03 25.81
C PRO A 14 -3.59 13.16 25.02
N MET A 15 -3.60 13.28 23.69
CA MET A 15 -2.45 12.81 22.94
C MET A 15 -1.23 13.56 23.49
N LEU A 16 -0.31 12.85 24.13
CA LEU A 16 0.88 13.45 24.77
C LEU A 16 1.71 14.26 23.76
N THR A 17 1.58 13.91 22.47
CA THR A 17 2.02 14.71 21.32
C THR A 17 0.88 14.75 20.30
N PRO A 18 0.52 15.92 19.73
CA PRO A 18 -0.44 15.98 18.63
C PRO A 18 -0.08 15.00 17.50
N PRO A 19 -1.07 14.37 16.85
CA PRO A 19 -0.77 13.49 15.72
C PRO A 19 -0.06 14.31 14.64
N HIS A 20 1.00 13.76 14.06
CA HIS A 20 1.64 14.43 12.94
C HIS A 20 0.61 14.65 11.83
N PRO A 21 0.43 15.90 11.35
CA PRO A 21 -0.63 16.23 10.41
C PRO A 21 -0.55 15.43 9.10
N GLU A 22 0.62 14.94 8.74
CA GLU A 22 0.88 14.15 7.53
C GLU A 22 0.97 12.63 7.78
N GLY A 23 0.91 12.19 9.04
CA GLY A 23 1.45 10.89 9.45
C GLY A 23 2.98 10.90 9.37
N GLY A 24 3.65 10.27 10.34
CA GLY A 24 5.10 10.09 10.26
C GLY A 24 5.51 9.22 9.07
N LEU A 25 6.81 8.95 8.96
CA LEU A 25 7.30 7.91 8.06
C LEU A 25 6.66 6.57 8.44
N GLY A 26 5.97 5.95 7.49
CA GLY A 26 5.39 4.63 7.58
C GLY A 26 6.16 3.64 6.72
N GLY A 27 5.85 2.35 6.91
CA GLY A 27 6.36 1.27 6.08
C GLY A 27 5.20 0.44 5.54
N LEU A 28 5.19 0.18 4.24
CA LEU A 28 4.33 -0.83 3.60
C LEU A 28 5.19 -1.99 3.15
N ARG A 29 4.75 -3.23 3.43
CA ARG A 29 5.39 -4.45 2.97
C ARG A 29 4.34 -5.38 2.41
N VAL A 30 4.51 -5.80 1.17
CA VAL A 30 3.68 -6.80 0.49
C VAL A 30 4.56 -8.02 0.24
N GLU A 31 4.10 -9.18 0.70
CA GLU A 31 4.80 -10.45 0.49
C GLU A 31 3.90 -11.40 -0.28
N VAL A 32 4.40 -11.89 -1.40
CA VAL A 32 3.74 -12.87 -2.26
C VAL A 32 4.51 -14.18 -2.16
N ARG A 33 3.87 -15.21 -1.61
CA ARG A 33 4.43 -16.56 -1.51
C ARG A 33 3.68 -17.49 -2.45
N GLY A 34 4.41 -18.33 -3.17
CA GLY A 34 3.80 -19.29 -4.06
C GLY A 34 4.80 -20.30 -4.59
N HIS A 35 4.36 -21.04 -5.62
CA HIS A 35 5.22 -21.94 -6.38
C HIS A 35 5.34 -21.43 -7.81
N ARG A 36 6.55 -21.44 -8.35
CA ARG A 36 6.82 -21.12 -9.76
C ARG A 36 7.84 -22.12 -10.28
N ASN A 37 7.53 -22.75 -11.41
CA ASN A 37 8.39 -23.77 -12.02
C ASN A 37 8.79 -24.93 -11.07
N GLY A 38 7.87 -25.35 -10.19
CA GLY A 38 8.10 -26.43 -9.23
C GLY A 38 8.83 -26.03 -7.94
N GLU A 39 9.35 -24.81 -7.86
CA GLU A 39 10.05 -24.30 -6.68
C GLU A 39 9.16 -23.37 -5.87
N ARG A 40 9.35 -23.38 -4.54
CA ARG A 40 8.72 -22.41 -3.64
C ARG A 40 9.48 -21.09 -3.71
N ILE A 41 8.75 -20.01 -3.95
CA ILE A 41 9.29 -18.64 -4.08
C ILE A 41 8.53 -17.70 -3.17
N ALA A 42 9.25 -16.75 -2.58
CA ALA A 42 8.71 -15.59 -1.87
C ALA A 42 9.27 -14.31 -2.49
N LEU A 43 8.38 -13.43 -2.94
CA LEU A 43 8.71 -12.08 -3.42
C LEU A 43 8.20 -11.07 -2.40
N VAL A 44 9.02 -10.10 -2.06
CA VAL A 44 8.65 -9.05 -1.10
C VAL A 44 8.88 -7.69 -1.75
N ALA A 45 7.87 -6.84 -1.73
CA ALA A 45 7.98 -5.44 -2.10
C ALA A 45 7.76 -4.57 -0.87
N GLY A 46 8.54 -3.50 -0.74
CA GLY A 46 8.48 -2.56 0.36
C GLY A 46 8.46 -1.10 -0.09
N LEU A 47 7.89 -0.23 0.73
CA LEU A 47 7.89 1.22 0.58
C LEU A 47 8.07 1.84 1.97
N ALA A 48 8.98 2.81 2.10
CA ALA A 48 9.13 3.62 3.30
C ALA A 48 8.85 5.08 2.92
N GLU A 49 7.70 5.60 3.34
CA GLU A 49 7.23 6.92 2.94
C GLU A 49 6.26 7.50 3.98
N ARG A 50 6.03 8.82 3.95
CA ARG A 50 4.93 9.44 4.69
C ARG A 50 3.60 8.89 4.19
N THR A 51 2.76 8.41 5.10
CA THR A 51 1.47 7.80 4.74
C THR A 51 0.60 8.74 3.91
N ALA A 52 0.57 10.05 4.22
CA ALA A 52 -0.17 11.02 3.42
C ALA A 52 0.35 11.14 1.99
N VAL A 53 1.68 11.11 1.79
CA VAL A 53 2.30 11.22 0.46
C VAL A 53 1.98 10.01 -0.40
N ALA A 54 2.14 8.80 0.14
CA ALA A 54 1.80 7.56 -0.58
C ALA A 54 0.31 7.52 -0.96
N THR A 55 -0.56 7.93 -0.03
CA THR A 55 -2.01 8.00 -0.28
C THR A 55 -2.34 9.03 -1.37
N ALA A 56 -1.71 10.20 -1.33
CA ALA A 56 -1.92 11.26 -2.31
C ALA A 56 -1.47 10.83 -3.72
N HIS A 57 -0.35 10.11 -3.84
CA HIS A 57 0.10 9.57 -5.12
C HIS A 57 -0.91 8.59 -5.72
N VAL A 58 -1.41 7.65 -4.91
CA VAL A 58 -2.45 6.70 -5.35
C VAL A 58 -3.71 7.43 -5.80
N ALA A 59 -4.22 8.37 -4.99
CA ALA A 59 -5.40 9.14 -5.33
C ALA A 59 -5.20 9.95 -6.63
N ALA A 60 -4.06 10.61 -6.80
CA ALA A 60 -3.75 11.39 -7.99
C ALA A 60 -3.64 10.51 -9.25
N VAL A 61 -3.00 9.34 -9.16
CA VAL A 61 -2.88 8.40 -10.29
C VAL A 61 -4.25 7.88 -10.73
N PHE A 62 -5.14 7.56 -9.79
CA PHE A 62 -6.52 7.16 -10.11
C PHE A 62 -7.33 8.32 -10.70
N ALA A 63 -7.19 9.54 -10.16
CA ALA A 63 -7.86 10.72 -10.72
C ALA A 63 -7.40 11.00 -12.16
N LEU A 64 -6.10 10.84 -12.45
CA LEU A 64 -5.56 10.99 -13.80
C LEU A 64 -6.05 9.88 -14.74
N ALA A 65 -6.15 8.64 -14.28
CA ALA A 65 -6.72 7.54 -15.05
C ALA A 65 -8.20 7.81 -15.40
N LEU A 66 -8.96 8.37 -14.46
CA LEU A 66 -10.34 8.78 -14.69
C LEU A 66 -10.44 9.86 -15.78
N VAL A 67 -9.65 10.95 -15.66
CA VAL A 67 -9.64 12.04 -16.64
C VAL A 67 -9.22 11.56 -18.03
N ARG A 68 -8.38 10.52 -18.11
CA ARG A 68 -7.94 9.90 -19.37
C ARG A 68 -8.93 8.88 -19.94
N ASN A 69 -10.08 8.65 -19.30
CA ASN A 69 -11.06 7.62 -19.65
C ASN A 69 -10.45 6.20 -19.67
N GLU A 70 -9.53 5.93 -18.75
CA GLU A 70 -8.87 4.61 -18.62
C GLU A 70 -9.52 3.72 -17.56
N LEU A 71 -10.56 4.22 -16.88
CA LEU A 71 -11.32 3.49 -15.88
C LEU A 71 -12.68 3.07 -16.44
N ALA A 72 -13.13 1.88 -16.08
CA ALA A 72 -14.46 1.41 -16.43
C ALA A 72 -15.55 2.27 -15.74
N PRO A 73 -16.73 2.45 -16.36
CA PRO A 73 -17.86 3.08 -15.69
C PRO A 73 -18.29 2.32 -14.43
N GLY A 74 -18.62 3.04 -13.36
CA GLY A 74 -19.09 2.47 -12.10
C GLY A 74 -18.05 2.53 -10.98
N LEU A 75 -18.11 1.56 -10.08
CA LEU A 75 -17.14 1.42 -8.98
C LEU A 75 -15.92 0.67 -9.47
N VAL A 76 -14.75 1.29 -9.33
CA VAL A 76 -13.44 0.67 -9.60
C VAL A 76 -12.64 0.63 -8.32
N LEU A 77 -12.17 -0.55 -7.94
CA LEU A 77 -11.32 -0.79 -6.79
C LEU A 77 -9.88 -1.10 -7.23
N PRO A 78 -8.87 -0.75 -6.42
CA PRO A 78 -7.51 -1.24 -6.64
C PRO A 78 -7.48 -2.77 -6.67
N GLY A 79 -6.87 -3.33 -7.71
CA GLY A 79 -6.75 -4.79 -7.90
C GLY A 79 -7.92 -5.44 -8.65
N ASP A 80 -8.91 -4.68 -9.12
CA ASP A 80 -9.93 -5.20 -10.03
C ASP A 80 -9.30 -5.81 -11.28
N ALA A 81 -9.80 -6.96 -11.73
CA ALA A 81 -9.22 -7.70 -12.86
C ALA A 81 -9.24 -6.93 -14.20
N VAL A 82 -10.14 -5.95 -14.32
CA VAL A 82 -10.25 -5.08 -15.51
C VAL A 82 -9.27 -3.92 -15.49
N LEU A 83 -8.58 -3.70 -14.36
CA LEU A 83 -7.67 -2.58 -14.16
C LEU A 83 -6.27 -2.96 -14.59
N ASP A 84 -5.67 -2.13 -15.45
CA ASP A 84 -4.25 -2.24 -15.83
C ASP A 84 -3.36 -1.82 -14.65
N THR A 85 -3.18 -2.75 -13.72
CA THR A 85 -2.51 -2.51 -12.45
C THR A 85 -1.01 -2.25 -12.63
N GLU A 86 -0.38 -2.90 -13.62
CA GLU A 86 1.03 -2.67 -13.94
C GLU A 86 1.25 -1.22 -14.40
N ARG A 87 0.40 -0.72 -15.30
CA ARG A 87 0.50 0.66 -15.77
C ARG A 87 0.24 1.70 -14.68
N LEU A 88 -0.66 1.41 -13.74
CA LEU A 88 -0.87 2.27 -12.57
C LEU A 88 0.34 2.27 -11.64
N LEU A 89 0.97 1.11 -11.45
CA LEU A 89 2.18 0.98 -10.66
C LEU A 89 3.34 1.78 -11.29
N ASP A 90 3.55 1.65 -12.60
CA ASP A 90 4.55 2.43 -13.34
C ASP A 90 4.37 3.93 -13.16
N ARG A 91 3.11 4.40 -13.15
CA ARG A 91 2.79 5.82 -12.91
C ARG A 91 3.08 6.26 -11.49
N LEU A 92 2.88 5.40 -10.50
CA LEU A 92 3.25 5.70 -9.12
C LEU A 92 4.76 5.85 -8.99
N LEU A 93 5.53 4.95 -9.61
CA LEU A 93 6.99 5.02 -9.65
C LEU A 93 7.46 6.29 -10.38
N ALA A 94 6.86 6.60 -11.54
CA ALA A 94 7.17 7.81 -12.30
C ALA A 94 6.78 9.12 -11.59
N ALA A 95 5.76 9.07 -10.72
CA ALA A 95 5.35 10.20 -9.89
C ALA A 95 6.29 10.44 -8.70
N GLY A 96 7.25 9.54 -8.45
CA GLY A 96 8.29 9.70 -7.43
C GLY A 96 8.16 8.75 -6.24
N LEU A 97 7.21 7.79 -6.27
CA LEU A 97 7.12 6.77 -5.23
C LEU A 97 8.26 5.77 -5.41
N VAL A 98 9.06 5.54 -4.36
CA VAL A 98 10.20 4.62 -4.43
C VAL A 98 9.84 3.28 -3.77
N MET A 99 9.83 2.22 -4.56
CA MET A 99 9.64 0.86 -4.07
C MET A 99 10.95 0.08 -4.04
N HIS A 100 11.04 -0.82 -3.06
CA HIS A 100 12.17 -1.72 -2.88
C HIS A 100 11.72 -3.16 -3.03
N GLU A 101 12.34 -3.90 -3.94
CA GLU A 101 12.19 -5.34 -4.03
C GLU A 101 13.19 -6.03 -3.09
N PHE A 102 12.70 -7.02 -2.35
CA PHE A 102 13.49 -7.93 -1.54
C PHE A 102 13.28 -9.34 -2.05
N VAL A 103 14.31 -9.90 -2.68
CA VAL A 103 14.35 -11.29 -3.10
C VAL A 103 14.96 -12.10 -1.96
N GLY A 104 14.11 -12.77 -1.18
CA GLY A 104 14.54 -13.75 -0.19
C GLY A 104 14.65 -15.12 -0.83
N THR A 105 15.83 -15.70 -0.92
CA THR A 105 15.96 -17.14 -1.19
C THR A 105 15.55 -17.89 0.07
N GLU A 106 14.46 -18.67 0.03
CA GLU A 106 14.16 -19.61 1.11
C GLU A 106 15.32 -20.62 1.19
N SER A 107 16.21 -20.44 2.17
CA SER A 107 17.10 -21.52 2.60
C SER A 107 16.21 -22.60 3.22
N ARG A 108 16.28 -23.83 2.69
CA ARG A 108 15.75 -25.02 3.38
C ARG A 108 16.46 -25.09 4.74
N SER A 109 15.84 -24.54 5.77
CA SER A 109 16.26 -24.83 7.13
C SER A 109 15.93 -26.30 7.38
N SER A 110 16.93 -27.16 7.29
CA SER A 110 16.85 -28.54 7.75
C SER A 110 16.77 -28.51 9.28
N TRP A 111 15.55 -28.61 9.81
CA TRP A 111 15.27 -29.15 11.14
C TRP A 111 14.34 -30.33 10.97
#